data_AF-A0A132A9H7-F1
#
_entry.id   AF-A0A132A9H7-F1
#
_cell.length_a   1.000
_cell.length_b   1.000
_cell.length_c   1.000
_cell.angle_alpha   90.00
_cell.angle_beta   90.00
_cell.angle_gamma   90.00
#
_symmetry.space_group_name_H-M   'P 1'
#
loop_
_entity.id
_entity.type
_entity.pdbx_description
1 polymer ?
#
loop_
_entity_poly.entity_id
_entity_poly.type
_entity_poly.pdbx_seq_one_letter_code
_entity_poly.pdbx_strand_id
1 'polypeptide(L)'
;MIFREEYSLFLFSPSNRLRKYCIRIADHPYFDYVVLIFISLNCITLAMERPKIPPHSREREFLNGANFVFTIIFGCEMLIKVIAKGLFYGKNAYFHNGWNIMDGSLVGISLFDIFLSFFAQRSPRIFGILRLVVQTLLSSLRPIGNIVLICCTFFIIFGILGVQALMSLFVLSSKDGWVNIMYTGLDAVGVDQQPIENYNEWRLLYFISFLLLVAFFVLNMFVGVVVENFHRCRQVQEQEEKAFRAMKRAEKMEKRRKKMREPPYFIGYGRIRLYIHRVVTGKYFDLVIALVIGLNVITMSLEHYLMPSTLTIFLSVNSTSQNENDF
;
A
#
# COMPACT_ATOMS: atom_id res chain seq x y z
N MET A 1 19.01 32.45 38.31
CA MET A 1 18.88 31.61 37.09
C MET A 1 17.41 31.57 36.71
N ILE A 2 17.01 32.24 35.63
CA ILE A 2 15.64 32.16 35.10
C ILE A 2 15.57 30.84 34.36
N PHE A 3 14.82 29.86 34.88
CA PHE A 3 14.64 28.57 34.24
C PHE A 3 14.01 28.80 32.86
N ARG A 4 14.69 28.39 31.79
CA ARG A 4 14.19 28.43 30.40
C ARG A 4 12.94 27.56 30.17
N GLU A 5 12.51 26.84 31.20
CA GLU A 5 11.33 25.97 31.21
C GLU A 5 10.00 26.72 31.08
N GLU A 6 9.97 28.04 31.37
CA GLU A 6 8.73 28.82 31.32
C GLU A 6 8.42 29.42 29.95
N TYR A 7 9.32 29.32 28.96
CA TYR A 7 9.15 29.91 27.63
C TYR A 7 8.33 29.00 26.71
N SER A 8 7.24 29.50 26.13
CA SER A 8 6.54 28.78 25.06
C SER A 8 7.34 28.91 23.75
N LEU A 9 7.60 27.78 23.08
CA LEU A 9 8.36 27.68 21.82
C LEU A 9 9.77 28.29 21.86
N PHE A 10 10.36 28.47 23.04
CA PHE A 10 11.62 29.23 23.26
C PHE A 10 11.61 30.70 22.78
N LEU A 11 10.47 31.19 22.24
CA LEU A 11 10.31 32.55 21.72
C LEU A 11 9.46 33.44 22.62
N PHE A 12 8.48 32.87 23.33
CA PHE A 12 7.49 33.64 24.08
C PHE A 12 7.76 33.61 25.60
N SER A 13 8.35 34.69 26.10
CA SER A 13 8.46 34.97 27.54
C SER A 13 7.08 35.02 28.21
N PRO A 14 6.93 34.61 29.49
CA PRO A 14 5.69 34.75 30.28
C PRO A 14 5.12 36.18 30.31
N SER A 15 5.95 37.20 30.05
CA SER A 15 5.56 38.61 30.02
C SER A 15 4.99 39.09 28.67
N ASN A 16 5.04 38.28 27.60
CA ASN A 16 4.58 38.69 26.27
C ASN A 16 3.06 38.89 26.19
N ARG A 17 2.64 40.03 25.62
CA ARG A 17 1.21 40.41 25.47
C ARG A 17 0.42 39.38 24.65
N LEU A 18 1.03 38.83 23.59
CA LEU A 18 0.42 37.80 22.74
C LEU A 18 0.14 36.51 23.51
N ARG A 19 1.08 36.06 24.36
CA ARG A 19 0.89 34.86 25.18
C ARG A 19 -0.21 35.05 26.22
N LYS A 20 -0.24 36.20 26.90
CA LYS A 20 -1.33 36.54 27.85
C LYS A 20 -2.70 36.59 27.18
N TYR A 21 -2.78 37.08 25.93
CA TYR A 21 -4.01 37.07 25.15
C TYR A 21 -4.43 35.65 24.75
N CYS A 22 -3.49 34.82 24.27
CA CYS A 22 -3.77 33.42 23.94
C CYS A 22 -4.18 32.59 25.17
N ILE A 23 -3.60 32.85 26.34
CA ILE A 23 -4.02 32.23 27.61
C ILE A 23 -5.46 32.62 27.94
N ARG A 24 -5.81 33.92 27.84
CA ARG A 24 -7.20 34.37 28.07
C ARG A 24 -8.20 33.75 27.11
N ILE A 25 -7.82 33.52 25.85
CA ILE A 25 -8.69 32.85 24.87
C ILE A 25 -8.80 31.36 25.16
N ALA A 26 -7.67 30.69 25.41
CA ALA A 26 -7.64 29.24 25.63
C ALA A 26 -8.31 28.82 26.95
N ASP A 27 -8.27 29.66 27.98
CA ASP A 27 -8.92 29.40 29.27
C ASP A 27 -10.40 29.85 29.29
N HIS A 28 -10.89 30.47 28.22
CA HIS A 28 -12.28 30.92 28.17
C HIS A 28 -13.22 29.71 27.98
N PRO A 29 -14.27 29.55 28.80
CA PRO A 29 -15.11 28.34 28.79
C PRO A 29 -15.85 28.13 27.46
N TYR A 30 -16.13 29.21 26.71
CA TYR A 30 -16.77 29.12 25.40
C TYR A 30 -15.83 28.66 24.29
N PHE A 31 -14.51 28.71 24.49
CA PHE A 31 -13.54 28.29 23.48
C PHE A 31 -13.70 26.80 23.18
N ASP A 32 -13.77 25.96 24.21
CA ASP A 32 -13.94 24.52 24.05
C ASP A 32 -15.31 24.17 23.42
N TYR A 33 -16.39 24.88 23.79
CA TYR A 33 -17.70 24.68 23.15
C TYR A 33 -17.71 25.04 21.66
N VAL A 34 -17.03 26.12 21.28
CA VAL A 34 -16.91 26.52 19.87
C VAL A 34 -16.13 25.46 19.08
N VAL A 35 -15.02 24.97 19.63
CA VAL A 35 -14.22 23.90 19.01
C VAL A 35 -15.05 22.63 18.86
N LEU A 36 -15.83 22.24 19.87
CA LEU A 36 -16.71 21.08 19.82
C LEU A 36 -17.78 21.18 18.72
N ILE A 37 -18.35 22.37 18.50
CA ILE A 37 -19.29 22.62 17.40
C ILE A 37 -18.60 22.37 16.05
N PHE A 38 -17.38 22.86 15.85
CA PHE A 38 -16.63 22.62 14.62
C PHE A 38 -16.23 21.16 14.43
N ILE A 39 -15.87 20.45 15.50
CA ILE A 39 -15.64 18.99 15.46
C ILE A 39 -16.92 18.27 14.99
N SER A 40 -18.06 18.63 15.56
CA SER A 40 -19.36 18.04 15.20
C SER A 40 -19.71 18.28 13.73
N LEU A 41 -19.50 19.52 13.23
CA LEU A 41 -19.70 19.85 11.82
C LEU A 41 -18.74 19.09 10.90
N ASN A 42 -17.48 18.92 11.31
CA ASN A 42 -16.50 18.12 10.55
C ASN A 42 -16.94 16.65 10.44
N CYS A 43 -17.40 16.04 11.53
CA CYS A 43 -17.93 14.68 11.51
C CYS A 43 -19.14 14.54 10.58
N ILE A 44 -20.04 15.53 10.54
CA ILE A 44 -21.17 15.54 9.60
C ILE A 44 -20.67 15.59 8.16
N THR A 45 -19.70 16.46 7.84
CA THR A 45 -19.15 16.54 6.48
C THR A 45 -18.43 15.26 6.05
N LEU A 46 -17.74 14.58 6.98
CA LEU A 46 -17.11 13.29 6.71
C LEU A 46 -18.15 12.18 6.49
N ALA A 47 -19.24 12.18 7.25
CA ALA A 47 -20.34 11.23 7.08
C ALA A 47 -21.08 11.41 5.75
N MET A 48 -21.10 12.63 5.20
CA MET A 48 -21.65 12.91 3.86
C MET A 48 -20.75 12.42 2.73
N GLU A 49 -19.46 12.16 2.99
CA GLU A 49 -18.52 11.72 1.96
C GLU A 49 -18.80 10.28 1.53
N ARG A 50 -19.35 10.11 0.32
CA ARG A 50 -19.60 8.79 -0.28
C ARG A 50 -18.61 8.49 -1.43
N PRO A 51 -18.15 7.24 -1.61
CA PRO A 51 -17.17 6.89 -2.66
C PRO A 51 -17.65 7.13 -4.10
N LYS A 52 -18.95 7.26 -4.33
CA LYS A 52 -19.57 7.36 -5.66
C LYS A 52 -19.75 8.82 -6.16
N ILE A 53 -19.22 9.82 -5.45
CA ILE A 53 -19.35 11.23 -5.87
C ILE A 53 -18.50 11.48 -7.13
N PRO A 54 -19.07 11.98 -8.24
CA PRO A 54 -18.29 12.27 -9.44
C PRO A 54 -17.29 13.41 -9.20
N PRO A 55 -16.08 13.34 -9.78
CA PRO A 55 -14.96 14.23 -9.44
C PRO A 55 -15.20 15.71 -9.78
N HIS A 56 -16.11 16.02 -10.70
CA HIS A 56 -16.46 17.39 -11.13
C HIS A 56 -17.82 17.88 -10.61
N SER A 57 -18.34 17.25 -9.54
CA SER A 57 -19.59 17.71 -8.93
C SER A 57 -19.36 18.85 -7.95
N ARG A 58 -20.33 19.77 -7.88
CA ARG A 58 -20.36 20.85 -6.88
C ARG A 58 -20.31 20.33 -5.44
N GLU A 59 -20.82 19.13 -5.22
CA GLU A 59 -20.76 18.43 -3.93
C GLU A 59 -19.31 18.10 -3.54
N ARG A 60 -18.49 17.61 -4.48
CA ARG A 60 -17.07 17.31 -4.22
C ARG A 60 -16.29 18.58 -3.92
N GLU A 61 -16.56 19.66 -4.67
CA GLU A 61 -15.93 20.97 -4.44
C GLU A 61 -16.30 21.55 -3.07
N PHE A 62 -17.58 21.47 -2.67
CA PHE A 62 -18.03 21.90 -1.35
C PHE A 62 -17.36 21.11 -0.22
N LEU A 63 -17.34 19.78 -0.31
CA LEU A 63 -16.70 18.92 0.70
C LEU A 63 -15.20 19.20 0.83
N ASN A 64 -14.50 19.39 -0.29
CA ASN A 64 -13.08 19.74 -0.29
C ASN A 64 -12.84 21.13 0.34
N GLY A 65 -13.67 22.11 0.00
CA GLY A 65 -13.62 23.46 0.58
C GLY A 65 -13.89 23.44 2.09
N ALA A 66 -14.89 22.68 2.54
CA ALA A 66 -15.20 22.51 3.96
C ALA A 66 -14.04 21.88 4.73
N ASN A 67 -13.45 20.79 4.21
CA ASN A 67 -12.29 20.14 4.83
C ASN A 67 -11.08 21.08 4.95
N PHE A 68 -10.85 21.94 3.96
CA PHE A 68 -9.80 22.96 4.03
C PHE A 68 -10.08 24.00 5.11
N VAL A 69 -11.32 24.50 5.19
CA VAL A 69 -11.72 25.47 6.23
C VAL A 69 -11.59 24.88 7.64
N PHE A 70 -12.06 23.64 7.85
CA PHE A 70 -11.91 22.97 9.15
C PHE A 70 -10.45 22.77 9.54
N THR A 71 -9.60 22.41 8.60
CA THR A 71 -8.15 22.26 8.86
C THR A 71 -7.52 23.57 9.32
N ILE A 72 -7.91 24.70 8.74
CA ILE A 72 -7.43 26.02 9.18
C ILE A 72 -7.94 26.34 10.59
N ILE A 73 -9.22 26.12 10.86
CA ILE A 73 -9.83 26.41 12.17
C ILE A 73 -9.14 25.60 13.27
N PHE A 74 -8.95 24.30 13.07
CA PHE A 74 -8.26 23.45 14.04
C PHE A 74 -6.75 23.74 14.12
N GLY A 75 -6.13 24.16 13.02
CA GLY A 75 -4.74 24.66 13.03
C GLY A 75 -4.57 25.92 13.88
N CYS A 76 -5.51 26.87 13.78
CA CYS A 76 -5.53 28.08 14.61
C CYS A 76 -5.79 27.75 16.08
N GLU A 77 -6.73 26.85 16.36
CA GLU A 77 -7.01 26.35 17.71
C GLU A 77 -5.76 25.75 18.36
N MET A 78 -5.07 24.87 17.63
CA MET A 78 -3.83 24.24 18.07
C MET A 78 -2.75 25.29 18.32
N LEU A 79 -2.57 26.25 17.40
CA LEU A 79 -1.59 27.31 17.54
C LEU A 79 -1.84 28.17 18.80
N ILE A 80 -3.10 28.53 19.07
CA ILE A 80 -3.50 29.29 20.27
C ILE A 80 -3.15 28.50 21.54
N LYS A 81 -3.52 27.20 21.60
CA LYS A 81 -3.21 26.35 22.75
C LYS A 81 -1.70 26.13 22.93
N VAL A 82 -0.94 25.98 21.85
CA VAL A 82 0.53 25.84 21.89
C VAL A 82 1.20 27.12 22.38
N ILE A 83 0.77 28.30 21.91
CA ILE A 83 1.31 29.58 22.39
C ILE A 83 1.00 29.78 23.88
N ALA A 84 -0.21 29.40 24.33
CA ALA A 84 -0.62 29.52 25.72
C ALA A 84 0.16 28.59 26.67
N LYS A 85 0.23 27.30 26.33
CA LYS A 85 0.70 26.21 27.22
C LYS A 85 2.16 25.78 26.99
N GLY A 86 2.72 26.04 25.80
CA GLY A 86 4.02 25.51 25.37
C GLY A 86 3.88 24.21 24.60
N LEU A 87 4.82 23.96 23.67
CA LEU A 87 4.79 22.80 22.77
C LEU A 87 5.26 21.50 23.45
N PHE A 88 6.53 21.43 23.87
CA PHE A 88 7.16 20.22 24.45
C PHE A 88 7.70 20.38 25.88
N TYR A 89 8.03 21.60 26.30
CA TYR A 89 8.69 21.87 27.59
C TYR A 89 7.78 22.70 28.50
N GLY A 90 7.60 22.24 29.75
CA GLY A 90 6.76 22.87 30.78
C GLY A 90 5.77 21.87 31.42
N LYS A 91 5.46 22.03 32.71
CA LYS A 91 4.56 21.12 33.48
C LYS A 91 3.14 20.99 32.89
N ASN A 92 2.70 21.97 32.09
CA ASN A 92 1.39 22.01 31.43
C ASN A 92 1.49 22.02 29.90
N ALA A 93 2.55 21.43 29.32
CA ALA A 93 2.77 21.43 27.87
C ALA A 93 1.60 20.79 27.10
N TYR A 94 1.34 21.28 25.88
CA TYR A 94 0.22 20.85 25.04
C TYR A 94 0.18 19.34 24.84
N PHE A 95 1.32 18.72 24.52
CA PHE A 95 1.43 17.28 24.27
C PHE A 95 1.49 16.39 25.52
N HIS A 96 1.42 16.95 26.73
CA HIS A 96 1.34 16.12 27.94
C HIS A 96 -0.11 15.69 28.24
N ASN A 97 -1.10 16.36 27.65
CA ASN A 97 -2.50 16.00 27.77
C ASN A 97 -2.92 15.07 26.61
N GLY A 98 -3.35 13.84 26.92
CA GLY A 98 -3.74 12.82 25.93
C GLY A 98 -4.77 13.30 24.90
N TRP A 99 -5.74 14.12 25.32
CA TRP A 99 -6.77 14.67 24.43
C TRP A 99 -6.20 15.65 23.40
N ASN A 100 -5.27 16.51 23.83
CA ASN A 100 -4.59 17.45 22.93
C ASN A 100 -3.63 16.74 21.97
N ILE A 101 -3.05 15.60 22.36
CA ILE A 101 -2.23 14.77 21.46
C ILE A 101 -3.10 14.23 20.31
N MET A 102 -4.30 13.75 20.62
CA MET A 102 -5.25 13.26 19.62
C MET A 102 -5.63 14.37 18.62
N ASP A 103 -6.09 15.52 19.11
CA ASP A 103 -6.50 16.64 18.26
C ASP A 103 -5.31 17.19 17.45
N GLY A 104 -4.15 17.35 18.09
CA GLY A 104 -2.92 17.80 17.43
C GLY A 104 -2.43 16.82 16.36
N SER A 105 -2.64 15.52 16.53
CA SER A 105 -2.30 14.51 15.51
C SER A 105 -3.23 14.61 14.28
N LEU A 106 -4.53 14.82 14.50
CA LEU A 106 -5.51 14.99 13.43
C LEU A 106 -5.20 16.24 12.59
N VAL A 107 -4.90 17.36 13.26
CA VAL A 107 -4.47 18.61 12.61
C VAL A 107 -3.14 18.43 11.90
N GLY A 108 -2.18 17.75 12.52
CA GLY A 108 -0.86 17.47 11.96
C GLY A 108 -0.93 16.69 10.64
N ILE A 109 -1.75 15.65 10.55
CA ILE A 109 -1.96 14.86 9.32
C ILE A 109 -2.51 15.75 8.21
N SER A 110 -3.52 16.57 8.50
CA SER A 110 -4.15 17.46 7.52
C SER A 110 -3.22 18.59 7.07
N LEU A 111 -2.43 19.18 7.98
CA LEU A 111 -1.41 20.17 7.63
C LEU A 111 -0.29 19.56 6.78
N PHE A 112 0.09 18.31 7.06
CA PHE A 112 1.11 17.59 6.30
C PHE A 112 0.65 17.33 4.85
N ASP A 113 -0.62 16.97 4.62
CA ASP A 113 -1.15 16.80 3.26
C ASP A 113 -1.18 18.11 2.46
N ILE A 114 -1.54 19.23 3.11
CA ILE A 114 -1.47 20.57 2.50
C ILE A 114 -0.01 20.93 2.16
N PHE A 115 0.91 20.70 3.10
CA PHE A 115 2.34 20.93 2.89
C PHE A 115 2.86 20.12 1.68
N LEU A 116 2.59 18.82 1.63
CA LEU A 116 2.96 17.98 0.49
C LEU A 116 2.34 18.46 -0.83
N SER A 117 1.08 18.89 -0.81
CA SER A 117 0.39 19.42 -1.98
C SER A 117 1.05 20.70 -2.53
N PHE A 118 1.49 21.59 -1.63
CA PHE A 118 2.22 22.80 -2.01
C PHE A 118 3.60 22.49 -2.61
N PHE A 119 4.36 21.59 -1.98
CA PHE A 119 5.68 21.19 -2.50
C PHE A 119 5.59 20.38 -3.79
N ALA A 120 4.52 19.61 -3.99
CA ALA A 120 4.25 18.90 -5.24
C ALA A 120 4.05 19.85 -6.43
N GLN A 121 3.50 21.05 -6.22
CA GLN A 121 3.41 22.07 -7.29
C GLN A 121 4.79 22.62 -7.67
N ARG A 122 5.73 22.73 -6.71
CA ARG A 122 7.09 23.22 -6.94
C ARG A 122 8.02 22.17 -7.55
N SER A 123 7.90 20.92 -7.12
CA SER A 123 8.69 19.80 -7.63
C SER A 123 7.81 18.54 -7.75
N PRO A 124 7.13 18.36 -8.89
CA PRO A 124 6.15 17.30 -9.05
C PRO A 124 6.76 15.90 -9.10
N ARG A 125 8.04 15.77 -9.45
CA ARG A 125 8.72 14.47 -9.56
C ARG A 125 8.92 13.80 -8.21
N ILE A 126 9.34 14.53 -7.19
CA ILE A 126 9.68 13.95 -5.87
C ILE A 126 8.47 14.00 -4.94
N PHE A 127 7.90 15.19 -4.75
CA PHE A 127 6.80 15.39 -3.81
C PHE A 127 5.46 14.84 -4.32
N GLY A 128 5.28 14.74 -5.65
CA GLY A 128 4.14 14.04 -6.23
C GLY A 128 4.14 12.55 -5.93
N ILE A 129 5.31 11.89 -6.05
CA ILE A 129 5.49 10.48 -5.68
C ILE A 129 5.30 10.30 -4.18
N LEU A 130 5.92 11.16 -3.36
CA LEU A 130 5.79 11.10 -1.90
C LEU A 130 4.32 11.23 -1.46
N ARG A 131 3.58 12.18 -2.05
CA ARG A 131 2.14 12.34 -1.80
C ARG A 131 1.38 11.06 -2.15
N LEU A 132 1.60 10.49 -3.33
CA LEU A 132 0.94 9.25 -3.77
C LEU A 132 1.24 8.09 -2.81
N VAL A 133 2.49 7.92 -2.40
CA VAL A 133 2.92 6.86 -1.48
C VAL A 133 2.25 7.04 -0.12
N VAL A 134 2.31 8.24 0.46
CA VAL A 134 1.70 8.55 1.77
C VAL A 134 0.19 8.33 1.73
N GLN A 135 -0.52 8.82 0.71
CA GLN A 135 -1.96 8.60 0.56
C GLN A 135 -2.29 7.11 0.43
N THR A 136 -1.47 6.36 -0.30
CA THR A 136 -1.68 4.92 -0.50
C THR A 136 -1.48 4.14 0.81
N LEU A 137 -0.46 4.52 1.61
CA LEU A 137 -0.22 3.92 2.93
C LEU A 137 -1.34 4.27 3.92
N LEU A 138 -1.76 5.53 4.02
CA LEU A 138 -2.85 5.93 4.92
C LEU A 138 -4.18 5.28 4.54
N SER A 139 -4.46 5.16 3.23
CA SER A 139 -5.68 4.51 2.73
C SER A 139 -5.69 3.00 3.00
N SER A 140 -4.52 2.35 3.00
CA SER A 140 -4.38 0.92 3.32
C SER A 140 -4.36 0.64 4.82
N LEU A 141 -3.94 1.60 5.65
CA LEU A 141 -4.01 1.50 7.11
C LEU A 141 -5.46 1.54 7.64
N ARG A 142 -6.37 2.23 6.96
CA ARG A 142 -7.77 2.38 7.40
C ARG A 142 -8.52 1.03 7.56
N PRO A 143 -8.50 0.08 6.60
CA PRO A 143 -9.10 -1.25 6.80
C PRO A 143 -8.30 -2.13 7.79
N ILE A 144 -6.98 -1.96 7.87
CA ILE A 144 -6.12 -2.68 8.82
C ILE A 144 -6.44 -2.29 10.27
N GLY A 145 -6.80 -1.03 10.51
CA GLY A 145 -7.12 -0.50 11.84
C GLY A 145 -8.22 -1.27 12.57
N ASN A 146 -9.28 -1.69 11.87
CA ASN A 146 -10.36 -2.48 12.48
C ASN A 146 -9.86 -3.86 12.95
N ILE A 147 -9.00 -4.50 12.16
CA ILE A 147 -8.45 -5.81 12.49
C ILE A 147 -7.44 -5.67 13.64
N VAL A 148 -6.57 -4.66 13.59
CA VAL A 148 -5.62 -4.36 14.67
C VAL A 148 -6.34 -4.07 15.98
N LEU A 149 -7.45 -3.33 15.95
CA LEU A 149 -8.26 -3.06 17.14
C LEU A 149 -8.83 -4.35 17.73
N ILE A 150 -9.40 -5.23 16.90
CA ILE A 150 -9.90 -6.55 17.33
C ILE A 150 -8.75 -7.37 17.94
N CYS A 151 -7.60 -7.44 17.29
CA CYS A 151 -6.42 -8.14 17.79
C CYS A 151 -5.95 -7.57 19.14
N CYS A 152 -5.90 -6.24 19.28
CA CYS A 152 -5.53 -5.56 20.52
C CYS A 152 -6.52 -5.89 21.65
N THR A 153 -7.83 -5.90 21.38
CA THR A 153 -8.84 -6.29 22.38
C THR A 153 -8.63 -7.73 22.86
N PHE A 154 -8.39 -8.68 21.95
CA PHE A 154 -8.07 -10.06 22.34
C PHE A 154 -6.76 -10.17 23.11
N PHE A 155 -5.72 -9.44 22.69
CA PHE A 155 -4.45 -9.37 23.42
C PHE A 155 -4.61 -8.86 24.84
N ILE A 156 -5.47 -7.86 25.05
CA ILE A 156 -5.77 -7.31 26.39
C ILE A 156 -6.56 -8.33 27.21
N ILE A 157 -7.56 -9.01 26.64
CA ILE A 157 -8.34 -10.03 27.35
C ILE A 157 -7.44 -11.17 27.82
N PHE A 158 -6.65 -11.75 26.93
CA PHE A 158 -5.71 -12.81 27.27
C PHE A 158 -4.63 -12.30 28.23
N GLY A 159 -4.15 -11.06 28.03
CA GLY A 159 -3.20 -10.43 28.93
C GLY A 159 -3.72 -10.31 30.36
N ILE A 160 -4.97 -9.88 30.56
CA ILE A 160 -5.59 -9.78 31.89
C ILE A 160 -5.78 -11.17 32.53
N LEU A 161 -6.09 -12.19 31.74
CA LEU A 161 -6.27 -13.56 32.22
C LEU A 161 -4.93 -14.26 32.53
N GLY A 162 -3.82 -13.82 31.94
CA GLY A 162 -2.48 -14.38 32.09
C GLY A 162 -1.66 -13.73 33.22
N VAL A 163 -0.78 -14.52 33.86
CA VAL A 163 -0.08 -14.12 35.09
C VAL A 163 1.01 -13.04 34.90
N GLN A 164 1.43 -12.71 33.67
CA GLN A 164 2.34 -11.58 33.38
C GLN A 164 2.19 -11.19 31.89
N ALA A 165 1.52 -10.07 31.66
CA ALA A 165 0.41 -10.07 30.73
C ALA A 165 0.72 -9.79 29.25
N LEU A 166 1.70 -8.93 28.93
CA LEU A 166 1.79 -8.35 27.58
C LEU A 166 3.11 -8.66 26.86
N MET A 167 4.25 -8.57 27.56
CA MET A 167 5.54 -8.87 26.96
C MET A 167 5.66 -10.35 26.57
N SER A 168 5.21 -11.26 27.44
CA SER A 168 5.23 -12.69 27.15
C SER A 168 4.28 -13.07 26.02
N LEU A 169 3.08 -12.47 25.95
CA LEU A 169 2.15 -12.67 24.84
C LEU A 169 2.68 -12.13 23.51
N PHE A 170 3.41 -11.01 23.55
CA PHE A 170 4.07 -10.47 22.36
C PHE A 170 5.12 -11.46 21.82
N VAL A 171 6.00 -11.98 22.67
CA VAL A 171 6.98 -13.01 22.26
C VAL A 171 6.29 -14.29 21.77
N LEU A 172 5.21 -14.70 22.44
CA LEU A 172 4.42 -15.86 22.03
C LEU A 172 3.82 -15.69 20.63
N SER A 173 3.34 -14.48 20.30
CA SER A 173 2.77 -14.18 18.98
C SER A 173 3.79 -14.19 17.86
N SER A 174 5.04 -13.85 18.16
CA SER A 174 6.16 -13.88 17.22
C SER A 174 6.59 -15.31 16.87
N LYS A 175 6.08 -16.34 17.58
CA LYS A 175 6.46 -17.76 17.46
C LYS A 175 7.96 -18.02 17.66
N ASP A 176 8.68 -17.09 18.26
CA ASP A 176 10.08 -17.25 18.62
C ASP A 176 10.19 -17.45 20.13
N GLY A 177 10.89 -18.50 20.56
CA GLY A 177 11.01 -18.85 21.98
C GLY A 177 9.71 -19.19 22.71
N TRP A 178 8.57 -19.33 22.01
CA TRP A 178 7.25 -19.54 22.62
C TRP A 178 7.16 -20.82 23.46
N VAL A 179 7.88 -21.88 23.06
CA VAL A 179 7.93 -23.16 23.76
C VAL A 179 8.51 -23.01 25.17
N ASN A 180 9.58 -22.22 25.31
CA ASN A 180 10.23 -21.98 26.61
C ASN A 180 9.31 -21.18 27.56
N ILE A 181 8.59 -20.20 27.02
CA ILE A 181 7.61 -19.40 27.79
C ILE A 181 6.43 -20.28 28.21
N MET A 182 5.98 -21.18 27.33
CA MET A 182 4.92 -22.13 27.62
C MET A 182 5.32 -23.10 28.75
N TYR A 183 6.51 -23.71 28.70
CA TYR A 183 7.00 -24.58 29.78
C TYR A 183 7.16 -23.82 31.10
N THR A 184 7.77 -22.63 31.07
CA THR A 184 7.87 -21.77 32.26
C THR A 184 6.49 -21.43 32.84
N GLY A 185 5.49 -21.24 31.98
CA GLY A 185 4.11 -20.98 32.39
C GLY A 185 3.36 -22.21 32.93
N LEU A 186 3.68 -23.41 32.45
CA LEU A 186 3.16 -24.69 32.95
C LEU A 186 3.69 -25.00 34.34
N ASP A 187 4.97 -24.74 34.56
CA ASP A 187 5.68 -25.08 35.80
C ASP A 187 5.49 -24.03 36.91
N ALA A 188 4.89 -22.88 36.61
CA ALA A 188 4.69 -21.79 37.57
C ALA A 188 3.74 -22.19 38.70
N VAL A 189 4.12 -21.97 39.96
CA VAL A 189 3.28 -22.32 41.12
C VAL A 189 2.61 -21.09 41.73
N GLY A 190 3.41 -20.07 42.05
CA GLY A 190 2.96 -18.83 42.67
C GLY A 190 4.09 -17.81 42.77
N VAL A 191 3.80 -16.63 43.31
CA VAL A 191 4.81 -15.58 43.54
C VAL A 191 5.81 -16.08 44.60
N ASP A 192 7.11 -15.92 44.32
CA ASP A 192 8.22 -16.33 45.18
C ASP A 192 8.30 -17.84 45.48
N GLN A 193 7.70 -18.67 44.62
CA GLN A 193 7.78 -20.12 44.73
C GLN A 193 8.57 -20.71 43.56
N GLN A 194 9.40 -21.72 43.86
CA GLN A 194 10.17 -22.44 42.85
C GLN A 194 9.21 -23.17 41.90
N PRO A 195 9.44 -23.11 40.57
CA PRO A 195 8.64 -23.86 39.60
C PRO A 195 8.73 -25.36 39.85
N ILE A 196 7.59 -26.04 39.67
CA ILE A 196 7.46 -27.50 39.78
C ILE A 196 7.03 -27.99 38.41
N GLU A 197 7.75 -28.96 37.88
CA GLU A 197 7.48 -29.54 36.56
C GLU A 197 6.03 -30.05 36.47
N ASN A 198 5.32 -29.61 35.43
CA ASN A 198 3.92 -29.99 35.14
C ASN A 198 2.95 -29.71 36.29
N TYR A 199 3.16 -28.64 37.07
CA TYR A 199 2.25 -28.28 38.17
C TYR A 199 0.79 -28.11 37.73
N ASN A 200 0.56 -27.47 36.58
CA ASN A 200 -0.79 -27.32 36.03
C ASN A 200 -0.82 -27.42 34.51
N GLU A 201 -1.00 -28.65 34.01
CA GLU A 201 -1.07 -28.98 32.59
C GLU A 201 -2.21 -28.27 31.85
N TRP A 202 -3.31 -27.89 32.53
CA TRP A 202 -4.45 -27.22 31.89
C TRP A 202 -4.10 -25.84 31.33
N ARG A 203 -3.02 -25.21 31.81
CA ARG A 203 -2.52 -23.95 31.25
C ARG A 203 -2.02 -24.09 29.82
N LEU A 204 -1.71 -25.32 29.36
CA LEU A 204 -1.38 -25.59 27.97
C LEU A 204 -2.51 -25.16 27.01
N LEU A 205 -3.78 -25.38 27.40
CA LEU A 205 -4.93 -25.00 26.58
C LEU A 205 -5.01 -23.48 26.38
N TYR A 206 -4.60 -22.71 27.38
CA TYR A 206 -4.51 -21.26 27.27
C TYR A 206 -3.50 -20.84 26.19
N PHE A 207 -2.28 -21.40 26.21
CA PHE A 207 -1.26 -21.08 25.21
C PHE A 207 -1.64 -21.53 23.80
N ILE A 208 -2.19 -22.75 23.65
CA ILE A 208 -2.62 -23.29 22.35
C ILE A 208 -3.80 -22.47 21.79
N SER A 209 -4.81 -22.17 22.61
CA SER A 209 -5.97 -21.39 22.16
C SER A 209 -5.58 -19.97 21.72
N PHE A 210 -4.67 -19.31 22.45
CA PHE A 210 -4.14 -18.01 22.06
C PHE A 210 -3.38 -18.06 20.73
N LEU A 211 -2.49 -19.05 20.56
CA LEU A 211 -1.71 -19.22 19.32
C LEU A 211 -2.61 -19.47 18.10
N LEU A 212 -3.63 -20.32 18.24
CA LEU A 212 -4.59 -20.59 17.17
C LEU A 212 -5.39 -19.33 16.81
N LEU A 213 -5.86 -18.59 17.80
CA LEU A 213 -6.63 -17.36 17.59
C LEU A 213 -5.80 -16.29 16.88
N VAL A 214 -4.59 -15.99 17.37
CA VAL A 214 -3.70 -15.01 16.74
C VAL A 214 -3.29 -15.45 15.34
N ALA A 215 -2.96 -16.73 15.14
CA ALA A 215 -2.63 -17.25 13.82
C ALA A 215 -3.79 -17.11 12.82
N PHE A 216 -5.03 -17.38 13.25
CA PHE A 216 -6.23 -17.21 12.43
C PHE A 216 -6.43 -15.74 12.04
N PHE A 217 -6.30 -14.80 12.97
CA PHE A 217 -6.43 -13.38 12.67
C PHE A 217 -5.33 -12.85 11.74
N VAL A 218 -4.08 -13.23 11.96
CA VAL A 218 -2.96 -12.82 11.09
C VAL A 218 -3.16 -13.36 9.68
N LEU A 219 -3.60 -14.62 9.53
CA LEU A 219 -3.91 -15.20 8.24
C LEU A 219 -5.05 -14.45 7.55
N ASN A 220 -6.15 -14.18 8.26
CA ASN A 220 -7.29 -13.44 7.71
C ASN A 220 -6.93 -11.99 7.36
N MET A 221 -6.05 -11.34 8.14
CA MET A 221 -5.52 -10.02 7.81
C MET A 221 -4.69 -10.06 6.52
N PHE A 222 -3.80 -11.04 6.39
CA PHE A 222 -2.97 -11.20 5.20
C PHE A 222 -3.83 -11.47 3.96
N VAL A 223 -4.76 -12.42 4.05
CA VAL A 223 -5.71 -12.71 2.97
C VAL A 223 -6.53 -11.47 2.64
N GLY A 224 -7.03 -10.73 3.64
CA GLY A 224 -7.76 -9.49 3.43
C GLY A 224 -6.97 -8.44 2.64
N VAL A 225 -5.72 -8.18 3.03
CA VAL A 225 -4.84 -7.22 2.35
C VAL A 225 -4.46 -7.68 0.94
N VAL A 226 -4.13 -8.97 0.76
CA VAL A 226 -3.78 -9.53 -0.55
C VAL A 226 -4.99 -9.51 -1.49
N VAL A 227 -6.18 -9.88 -1.00
CA VAL A 227 -7.41 -9.89 -1.79
C VAL A 227 -7.80 -8.47 -2.19
N GLU A 228 -7.70 -7.50 -1.27
CA GLU A 228 -7.97 -6.09 -1.57
C GLU A 228 -7.00 -5.56 -2.63
N ASN A 229 -5.70 -5.82 -2.47
CA ASN A 229 -4.69 -5.45 -3.45
C ASN A 229 -4.94 -6.12 -4.81
N PHE A 230 -5.32 -7.41 -4.81
CA PHE A 230 -5.64 -8.13 -6.04
C PHE A 230 -6.88 -7.56 -6.72
N HIS A 231 -7.92 -7.21 -5.95
CA HIS A 231 -9.11 -6.54 -6.48
C HIS A 231 -8.77 -5.19 -7.10
N ARG A 232 -7.92 -4.39 -6.44
CA ARG A 232 -7.45 -3.10 -6.97
C ARG A 232 -6.65 -3.27 -8.26
N CYS A 233 -5.69 -4.18 -8.30
CA CYS A 233 -4.92 -4.48 -9.51
C CYS A 233 -5.82 -4.97 -10.65
N ARG A 234 -6.76 -5.87 -10.36
CA ARG A 234 -7.72 -6.38 -11.34
C ARG A 234 -8.57 -5.25 -11.94
N GLN A 235 -9.03 -4.29 -11.12
CA GLN A 235 -9.81 -3.14 -11.61
C GLN A 235 -8.99 -2.24 -12.54
N VAL A 236 -7.74 -1.91 -12.17
CA VAL A 236 -6.85 -1.10 -13.00
C VAL A 236 -6.55 -1.81 -14.32
N GLN A 237 -6.20 -3.10 -14.25
CA GLN A 237 -5.91 -3.91 -15.42
C GLN A 237 -7.11 -4.01 -16.37
N GLU A 238 -8.33 -4.20 -15.83
CA GLU A 238 -9.54 -4.27 -16.64
C GLU A 238 -9.84 -2.93 -17.36
N GLN A 239 -9.57 -1.80 -16.71
CA GLN A 239 -9.71 -0.48 -17.33
C GLN A 239 -8.67 -0.24 -18.42
N GLU A 240 -7.40 -0.55 -18.16
CA GLU A 240 -6.31 -0.42 -19.13
C GLU A 240 -6.53 -1.33 -20.34
N GLU A 241 -6.96 -2.57 -20.12
CA GLU A 241 -7.21 -3.51 -21.20
C GLU A 241 -8.40 -3.09 -22.07
N LYS A 242 -9.47 -2.54 -21.46
CA LYS A 242 -10.60 -1.95 -22.20
C LYS A 242 -10.14 -0.76 -23.06
N ALA A 243 -9.31 0.13 -22.52
CA ALA A 243 -8.75 1.26 -23.25
C ALA A 243 -7.85 0.82 -24.41
N PHE A 244 -6.96 -0.14 -24.16
CA PHE A 244 -6.07 -0.71 -25.18
C PHE A 244 -6.85 -1.41 -26.30
N ARG A 245 -7.86 -2.22 -25.97
CA ARG A 245 -8.73 -2.88 -26.96
C ARG A 245 -9.50 -1.86 -27.80
N ALA A 246 -9.98 -0.76 -27.21
CA ALA A 246 -10.64 0.31 -27.94
C ALA A 246 -9.69 1.02 -28.91
N MET A 247 -8.47 1.36 -28.45
CA MET A 247 -7.44 2.00 -29.28
C MET A 247 -7.03 1.10 -30.46
N LYS A 248 -6.78 -0.19 -30.23
CA LYS A 248 -6.41 -1.14 -31.29
C LYS A 248 -7.53 -1.35 -32.32
N ARG A 249 -8.80 -1.34 -31.88
CA ARG A 249 -9.96 -1.39 -32.78
C ARG A 249 -10.05 -0.13 -33.65
N ALA A 250 -9.84 1.05 -33.07
CA ALA A 250 -9.84 2.31 -33.80
C ALA A 250 -8.71 2.35 -34.85
N GLU A 251 -7.49 1.99 -34.45
CA GLU A 251 -6.32 1.96 -35.34
C GLU A 251 -6.51 0.96 -36.50
N LYS A 252 -7.04 -0.24 -36.21
CA LYS A 252 -7.29 -1.26 -37.25
C LYS A 252 -8.36 -0.81 -38.25
N MET A 253 -9.41 -0.11 -37.80
CA MET A 253 -10.40 0.48 -38.69
C MET A 253 -9.79 1.56 -39.58
N GLU A 254 -8.93 2.42 -39.04
CA GLU A 254 -8.24 3.46 -39.81
C GLU A 254 -7.28 2.86 -40.84
N LYS A 255 -6.46 1.87 -40.46
CA LYS A 255 -5.57 1.17 -41.38
C LYS A 255 -6.34 0.44 -42.48
N ARG A 256 -7.47 -0.20 -42.16
CA ARG A 256 -8.37 -0.80 -43.17
C ARG A 256 -8.92 0.25 -44.13
N ARG A 257 -9.34 1.42 -43.64
CA ARG A 257 -9.83 2.52 -44.48
C ARG A 257 -8.76 3.03 -45.45
N LYS A 258 -7.52 3.21 -44.97
CA LYS A 258 -6.39 3.62 -45.82
C LYS A 258 -6.04 2.54 -46.86
N LYS A 259 -5.94 1.27 -46.45
CA LYS A 259 -5.60 0.15 -47.34
C LYS A 259 -6.66 -0.16 -48.40
N MET A 260 -7.94 0.12 -48.14
CA MET A 260 -9.00 -0.01 -49.15
C MET A 260 -8.94 1.05 -50.26
N ARG A 261 -8.27 2.19 -50.02
CA ARG A 261 -8.10 3.25 -51.04
C ARG A 261 -6.99 2.95 -52.03
N GLU A 262 -6.00 2.15 -51.65
CA GLU A 262 -4.87 1.83 -52.51
C GLU A 262 -5.13 0.54 -53.29
N PRO A 263 -5.06 0.56 -54.63
CA PRO A 263 -5.21 -0.65 -55.43
C PRO A 263 -4.07 -1.63 -55.07
N PRO A 264 -4.35 -2.95 -55.02
CA PRO A 264 -3.34 -3.95 -54.70
C PRO A 264 -2.17 -3.91 -55.69
N TYR A 265 -0.94 -3.89 -55.17
CA TYR A 265 0.30 -3.68 -55.94
C TYR A 265 0.54 -4.70 -57.07
N PHE A 266 -0.07 -5.89 -57.00
CA PHE A 266 0.11 -6.99 -57.94
C PHE A 266 -0.82 -6.91 -59.17
N ILE A 267 -1.62 -5.85 -59.30
CA ILE A 267 -2.55 -5.63 -60.43
C ILE A 267 -1.86 -5.64 -61.79
N GLY A 268 -0.60 -5.20 -61.87
CA GLY A 268 0.17 -5.13 -63.12
C GLY A 268 1.05 -6.35 -63.43
N TYR A 269 0.90 -7.46 -62.70
CA TYR A 269 1.80 -8.62 -62.86
C TYR A 269 1.44 -9.48 -64.07
N GLY A 270 2.44 -9.89 -64.85
CA GLY A 270 2.29 -10.90 -65.90
C GLY A 270 1.93 -12.29 -65.35
N ARG A 271 1.38 -13.18 -66.19
CA ARG A 271 0.79 -14.48 -65.77
C ARG A 271 1.74 -15.35 -64.94
N ILE A 272 3.00 -15.48 -65.35
CA ILE A 272 4.01 -16.30 -64.65
C ILE A 272 4.38 -15.69 -63.29
N ARG A 273 4.57 -14.36 -63.25
CA ARG A 273 4.89 -13.63 -62.01
C ARG A 273 3.73 -13.69 -61.00
N LEU A 274 2.49 -13.60 -61.48
CA LEU A 274 1.29 -13.73 -60.64
C LEU A 274 1.14 -15.14 -60.05
N TYR A 275 1.50 -16.17 -60.81
CA TYR A 275 1.49 -17.56 -60.35
C TYR A 275 2.48 -17.79 -59.20
N ILE A 276 3.74 -17.39 -59.38
CA ILE A 276 4.78 -17.50 -58.34
C ILE A 276 4.38 -16.68 -57.10
N HIS A 277 3.89 -15.45 -57.30
CA HIS A 277 3.40 -14.62 -56.22
C HIS A 277 2.27 -15.29 -55.42
N ARG A 278 1.30 -15.92 -56.10
CA ARG A 278 0.20 -16.63 -55.44
C ARG A 278 0.66 -17.86 -54.65
N VAL A 279 1.69 -18.57 -55.12
CA VAL A 279 2.29 -19.71 -54.41
C VAL A 279 3.02 -19.24 -53.15
N VAL A 280 3.90 -18.24 -53.27
CA VAL A 280 4.73 -17.74 -52.16
C VAL A 280 3.89 -17.04 -51.09
N THR A 281 2.83 -16.32 -51.48
CA THR A 281 1.93 -15.63 -50.53
C THR A 281 0.86 -16.57 -49.94
N GLY A 282 0.86 -17.85 -50.32
CA GLY A 282 -0.09 -18.85 -49.84
C GLY A 282 0.27 -19.40 -48.47
N LYS A 283 -0.72 -19.61 -47.60
CA LYS A 283 -0.53 -20.14 -46.23
C LYS A 283 0.20 -21.49 -46.18
N TYR A 284 0.09 -22.30 -47.24
CA TYR A 284 0.75 -23.60 -47.32
C TYR A 284 2.26 -23.49 -47.50
N PHE A 285 2.75 -22.46 -48.19
CA PHE A 285 4.19 -22.24 -48.38
C PHE A 285 4.86 -21.86 -47.05
N ASP A 286 4.25 -20.95 -46.30
CA ASP A 286 4.70 -20.59 -44.94
C ASP A 286 4.69 -21.80 -44.00
N LEU A 287 3.68 -22.67 -44.11
CA LEU A 287 3.59 -23.91 -43.33
C LEU A 287 4.73 -24.89 -43.68
N VAL A 288 5.09 -25.00 -44.96
CA VAL A 288 6.23 -25.82 -45.40
C VAL A 288 7.55 -25.25 -44.86
N ILE A 289 7.76 -23.92 -44.92
CA ILE A 289 8.94 -23.28 -44.34
C ILE A 289 9.01 -23.52 -42.83
N ALA A 290 7.90 -23.32 -42.11
CA ALA A 290 7.83 -23.57 -40.67
C ALA A 290 8.12 -25.03 -40.32
N LEU A 291 7.66 -25.98 -41.15
CA LEU A 291 7.93 -27.41 -40.99
C LEU A 291 9.41 -27.73 -41.23
N VAL A 292 10.06 -27.12 -42.22
CA VAL A 292 11.50 -27.27 -42.48
C VAL A 292 12.34 -26.69 -41.33
N ILE A 293 11.99 -25.51 -40.82
CA ILE A 293 12.64 -24.91 -39.65
C ILE A 293 12.43 -25.81 -38.41
N GLY A 294 11.21 -26.33 -38.21
CA GLY A 294 10.90 -27.25 -37.12
C GLY A 294 11.70 -28.54 -37.20
N LEU A 295 11.83 -29.14 -38.38
CA LEU A 295 12.69 -30.30 -38.62
C LEU A 295 14.16 -30.00 -38.32
N ASN A 296 14.65 -28.80 -38.68
CA ASN A 296 16.02 -28.39 -38.37
C ASN A 296 16.27 -28.20 -36.86
N VAL A 297 15.30 -27.62 -36.13
CA VAL A 297 15.38 -27.51 -34.66
C VAL A 297 15.35 -28.89 -34.00
N ILE A 298 14.54 -29.82 -34.51
CA ILE A 298 14.51 -31.21 -34.04
C ILE A 298 15.86 -31.88 -34.28
N THR A 299 16.45 -31.72 -35.47
CA THR A 299 17.77 -32.30 -35.78
C THR A 299 18.86 -31.76 -34.87
N MET A 300 18.85 -30.46 -34.54
CA MET A 300 19.76 -29.87 -33.55
C MET A 300 19.51 -30.40 -32.13
N SER A 301 18.26 -30.67 -31.76
CA SER A 301 17.91 -31.21 -30.44
C SER A 301 18.23 -32.69 -30.23
N LEU A 302 18.51 -33.43 -31.31
CA LEU A 302 18.89 -34.85 -31.26
C LEU A 302 20.38 -35.05 -30.93
N GLU A 303 21.17 -33.98 -30.96
CA GLU A 303 22.56 -33.99 -30.50
C GLU A 303 22.60 -34.21 -28.97
N HIS A 304 23.28 -35.27 -28.55
CA HIS A 304 23.48 -35.57 -27.13
C HIS A 304 24.91 -36.04 -26.87
N TYR A 305 25.34 -35.87 -25.62
CA TYR A 305 26.68 -36.23 -25.18
C TYR A 305 26.89 -37.76 -25.28
N LEU A 306 28.02 -38.18 -25.85
CA LEU A 306 28.40 -39.59 -26.14
C LEU A 306 27.52 -40.30 -27.19
N MET A 307 27.19 -39.60 -28.27
CA MET A 307 26.42 -40.14 -29.38
C MET A 307 27.24 -41.16 -30.23
N PRO A 308 26.64 -42.29 -30.66
CA PRO A 308 27.31 -43.29 -31.48
C PRO A 308 27.71 -42.73 -32.87
N SER A 309 28.88 -43.15 -33.37
CA SER A 309 29.54 -42.59 -34.55
C SER A 309 28.70 -42.61 -35.83
N THR A 310 27.79 -43.59 -35.99
CA THR A 310 26.87 -43.69 -37.14
C THR A 310 25.85 -42.54 -37.17
N LEU A 311 25.38 -42.13 -35.99
CA LEU A 311 24.38 -41.08 -35.85
C LEU A 311 25.07 -39.70 -35.99
N THR A 312 26.32 -39.56 -35.54
CA THR A 312 27.14 -38.35 -35.73
C THR A 312 27.38 -38.04 -37.20
N ILE A 313 27.68 -39.06 -38.02
CA ILE A 313 27.89 -38.89 -39.47
C ILE A 313 26.59 -38.43 -40.14
N PHE A 314 25.44 -39.01 -39.78
CA PHE A 314 24.13 -38.64 -40.35
C PHE A 314 23.72 -37.19 -40.03
N LEU A 315 23.94 -36.71 -38.80
CA LEU A 315 23.66 -35.32 -38.44
C LEU A 315 24.68 -34.34 -39.06
N SER A 316 25.93 -34.75 -39.28
CA SER A 316 26.97 -33.90 -39.88
C SER A 316 26.71 -33.52 -41.35
N VAL A 317 25.99 -34.35 -42.12
CA VAL A 317 25.60 -34.04 -43.51
C VAL A 317 24.63 -32.85 -43.59
N ASN A 318 23.87 -32.58 -42.52
CA ASN A 318 23.00 -31.41 -42.42
C ASN A 318 23.74 -30.14 -41.97
N SER A 319 24.91 -30.25 -41.33
CA SER A 319 25.71 -29.12 -40.83
C SER A 319 26.91 -28.76 -41.70
N THR A 320 27.29 -29.58 -42.69
CA THR A 320 28.41 -29.32 -43.61
C THR A 320 28.27 -28.06 -44.48
N SER A 321 27.10 -27.41 -44.53
CA SER A 321 26.94 -26.13 -45.24
C SER A 321 27.46 -24.90 -44.46
N GLN A 322 27.86 -25.05 -43.19
CA GLN A 322 28.35 -23.93 -42.36
C GLN A 322 29.87 -23.91 -42.13
N ASN A 323 30.58 -25.03 -42.34
CA ASN A 323 32.01 -25.13 -42.03
C ASN A 323 32.96 -24.72 -43.17
N GLU A 324 32.47 -24.25 -44.32
CA GLU A 324 33.33 -23.74 -45.41
C GLU A 324 33.74 -22.25 -45.24
N ASN A 325 33.29 -21.56 -44.18
CA ASN A 325 33.60 -20.13 -43.97
C ASN A 325 34.62 -19.84 -42.86
N ASP A 326 35.23 -20.86 -42.24
CA ASP A 326 36.28 -20.69 -41.22
C ASP A 326 37.66 -21.15 -41.73
N PHE A 327 38.08 -20.61 -42.88
CA PHE A 327 39.48 -20.60 -43.32
C PHE A 327 39.92 -19.23 -43.81
#